data_AF-A0A210PH79-F1
#
_entry.id   AF-A0A210PH79-F1
#
_cell.length_a   1.000
_cell.length_b   1.000
_cell.length_c   1.000
_cell.angle_alpha   90.00
_cell.angle_beta   90.00
_cell.angle_gamma   90.00
#
_symmetry.space_group_name_H-M   'P 1'
#
loop_
_entity.id
_entity.type
_entity.pdbx_description
1 polymer ?
#
loop_
_entity_poly.entity_id
_entity_poly.type
_entity_poly.pdbx_seq_one_letter_code
_entity_poly.pdbx_strand_id
1 'polypeptide(L)'
;MNLVRSSSRNNHITGRSVHSQRIERLWRDVQTEVGETFCKLFHDMEDRGILDPSNDCHLCALQLVFVPEVNRQLQNFREAWNKHRIRTESRRTPEQLWMLGMLGDTDGHTSVREMQKPDSLQDLEAKLSQNQ
;
A
#
# COMPACT_ATOMS: atom_id res chain seq x y z
N MET A 1 -16.82 7.69 -19.91
CA MET A 1 -16.00 8.76 -19.31
C MET A 1 -15.97 9.87 -20.34
N ASN A 2 -16.70 10.96 -20.14
CA ASN A 2 -16.79 12.02 -21.15
C ASN A 2 -15.87 13.16 -20.72
N LEU A 3 -14.82 13.41 -21.50
CA LEU A 3 -13.90 14.51 -21.28
C LEU A 3 -14.52 15.77 -21.93
N VAL A 4 -15.16 16.63 -21.14
CA VAL A 4 -15.53 17.96 -21.62
C VAL A 4 -14.34 18.89 -21.38
N ARG A 5 -13.62 19.19 -22.46
CA ARG A 5 -12.56 20.20 -22.47
C ARG A 5 -13.18 21.55 -22.83
N SER A 6 -13.41 22.43 -21.85
CA SER A 6 -13.65 23.84 -22.14
C SER A 6 -12.31 24.57 -22.18
N SER A 7 -12.14 25.45 -23.17
CA SER A 7 -10.84 26.00 -23.59
C SER A 7 -10.17 26.96 -22.59
N SER A 8 -10.63 27.09 -21.34
CA SER A 8 -9.91 27.86 -20.32
C SER A 8 -10.36 27.47 -18.90
N ARG A 9 -9.42 26.92 -18.12
CA ARG A 9 -9.40 26.98 -16.64
C ARG A 9 -10.41 26.20 -15.80
N ASN A 10 -10.99 25.08 -16.24
CA ASN A 10 -11.44 24.03 -15.30
C ASN A 10 -11.70 22.71 -16.04
N ASN A 11 -10.68 21.86 -16.08
CA ASN A 11 -10.83 20.48 -16.56
C ASN A 11 -11.48 19.64 -15.44
N HIS A 12 -12.79 19.72 -15.32
CA HIS A 12 -13.54 18.92 -14.36
C HIS A 12 -13.86 17.55 -14.97
N ILE A 13 -13.28 16.49 -14.42
CA ILE A 13 -13.58 15.11 -14.81
C ILE A 13 -14.82 14.67 -14.02
N THR A 14 -15.98 14.66 -14.67
CA THR A 14 -17.21 14.08 -14.10
C THR A 14 -17.63 12.82 -14.88
N GLY A 15 -17.86 11.75 -14.13
CA GLY A 15 -18.29 10.43 -14.58
C GLY A 15 -18.18 9.44 -13.42
N ARG A 16 -18.91 8.31 -13.46
CA ARG A 16 -18.81 7.26 -12.42
C ARG A 16 -17.33 6.86 -12.27
N SER A 17 -16.79 6.99 -11.06
CA SER A 17 -15.41 6.60 -10.71
C SER A 17 -15.27 5.08 -10.70
N VAL A 18 -15.35 4.47 -11.89
CA VAL A 18 -15.18 3.02 -12.07
C VAL A 18 -13.71 2.59 -12.05
N HIS A 19 -12.79 3.55 -12.10
CA HIS A 19 -11.34 3.28 -12.10
C HIS A 19 -10.77 3.01 -10.69
N SER A 20 -11.37 3.55 -9.62
CA SER A 20 -10.89 3.33 -8.24
C SER A 20 -11.43 2.06 -7.58
N GLN A 21 -12.25 1.27 -8.29
CA GLN A 21 -12.91 0.09 -7.73
C GLN A 21 -11.94 -0.97 -7.20
N ARG A 22 -10.78 -1.15 -7.85
CA ARG A 22 -9.76 -2.11 -7.40
C ARG A 22 -9.07 -1.66 -6.12
N ILE A 23 -8.82 -0.36 -6.00
CA ILE A 23 -8.26 0.25 -4.77
C ILE A 23 -9.28 0.12 -3.63
N GLU A 24 -10.55 0.43 -3.89
CA GLU A 24 -11.62 0.25 -2.89
C GLU A 24 -11.79 -1.21 -2.46
N ARG A 25 -11.67 -2.16 -3.39
CA ARG A 25 -11.72 -3.59 -3.07
C ARG A 25 -10.53 -3.99 -2.19
N LEU A 26 -9.32 -3.58 -2.57
CA LEU A 26 -8.11 -3.80 -1.78
C LEU A 26 -8.24 -3.25 -0.37
N TRP A 27 -8.74 -2.03 -0.21
CA TRP A 27 -8.96 -1.43 1.10
C TRP A 27 -9.95 -2.21 1.96
N ARG A 28 -11.02 -2.75 1.37
CA ARG A 28 -11.92 -3.66 2.09
C ARG A 28 -11.19 -4.92 2.55
N ASP A 29 -10.39 -5.53 1.67
CA ASP A 29 -9.66 -6.75 2.03
C ASP A 29 -8.61 -6.47 3.13
N VAL A 30 -7.91 -5.32 3.10
CA VAL A 30 -7.01 -4.88 4.20
C VAL A 30 -7.78 -4.68 5.51
N GLN A 31 -8.92 -3.99 5.45
CA GLN A 31 -9.73 -3.73 6.64
C GLN A 31 -10.24 -5.03 7.26
N THR A 32 -10.72 -5.98 6.46
CA THR A 32 -11.26 -7.24 6.96
C THR A 32 -10.16 -8.16 7.49
N GLU A 33 -9.04 -8.31 6.78
CA GLU A 33 -7.98 -9.26 7.16
C GLU A 33 -7.09 -8.74 8.31
N VAL A 34 -6.86 -7.42 8.38
CA VAL A 34 -5.95 -6.82 9.36
C VAL A 34 -6.70 -5.91 10.32
N GLY A 35 -7.42 -4.91 9.79
CA GLY A 35 -8.01 -3.83 10.59
C GLY A 35 -9.03 -4.30 11.62
N GLU A 36 -9.97 -5.15 11.23
CA GLU A 36 -11.04 -5.65 12.11
C GLU A 36 -10.52 -6.39 13.33
N THR A 37 -9.40 -7.13 13.19
CA THR A 37 -8.79 -7.86 14.29
C THR A 37 -8.32 -6.92 15.39
N PHE A 38 -7.61 -5.85 15.03
CA PHE A 38 -7.14 -4.85 16.00
C PHE A 38 -8.28 -3.99 16.54
N CYS A 39 -9.25 -3.61 15.70
CA CYS A 39 -10.43 -2.91 16.18
C CYS A 39 -11.16 -3.73 17.26
N LYS A 40 -11.45 -5.00 17.02
CA LYS A 40 -12.12 -5.87 18.00
C LYS A 40 -11.29 -6.03 19.28
N LEU A 41 -9.97 -6.20 19.13
CA LEU A 41 -9.06 -6.31 20.27
C LEU A 41 -9.09 -5.04 21.14
N PHE A 42 -9.00 -3.86 20.54
CA PHE A 42 -8.95 -2.61 21.31
C PHE A 42 -10.28 -2.29 21.99
N HIS A 43 -11.42 -2.58 21.34
CA HIS A 43 -12.73 -2.46 21.99
C HIS A 43 -12.87 -3.45 23.16
N ASP A 44 -12.40 -4.70 23.03
CA ASP A 44 -12.42 -5.66 24.15
C ASP A 44 -11.49 -5.21 25.31
N MET A 45 -10.35 -4.58 25.00
CA MET A 45 -9.48 -3.99 26.02
C MET A 45 -10.14 -2.80 26.74
N GLU A 46 -10.90 -1.97 26.01
CA GLU A 46 -11.68 -0.86 26.57
C GLU A 46 -12.82 -1.38 27.46
N ASP A 47 -13.60 -2.35 26.98
CA ASP A 47 -14.70 -2.97 27.72
C ASP A 47 -14.23 -3.62 29.04
N ARG A 48 -13.00 -4.14 29.06
CA ARG A 48 -12.37 -4.73 30.26
C ARG A 48 -11.71 -3.70 31.18
N GLY A 49 -11.67 -2.42 30.79
CA GLY A 49 -11.00 -1.35 31.54
C GLY A 49 -9.47 -1.42 31.51
N ILE A 50 -8.88 -2.17 30.56
CA ILE A 50 -7.42 -2.26 30.36
C ILE A 50 -6.92 -1.04 29.58
N LEU A 51 -7.71 -0.59 28.61
CA LEU A 51 -7.45 0.58 27.79
C LEU A 51 -8.42 1.70 28.17
N ASP A 52 -7.92 2.91 28.43
CA ASP A 52 -8.74 4.10 28.63
C ASP A 52 -8.40 5.09 27.49
N PRO A 53 -9.32 5.37 26.55
CA PRO A 53 -9.08 6.30 25.45
C PRO A 53 -8.87 7.75 25.88
N SER A 54 -9.24 8.11 27.11
CA SER A 54 -9.01 9.45 27.67
C SER A 54 -7.63 9.58 28.33
N ASN A 55 -6.88 8.49 28.44
CA ASN A 55 -5.59 8.43 29.09
C ASN A 55 -4.44 8.36 28.07
N ASP A 56 -3.71 9.47 27.94
CA ASP A 56 -2.59 9.59 26.99
C ASP A 56 -1.47 8.55 27.22
N CYS A 57 -1.23 8.14 28.47
CA CYS A 57 -0.24 7.09 28.75
C CYS A 57 -0.69 5.74 28.20
N HIS A 58 -1.98 5.42 28.28
CA HIS A 58 -2.53 4.18 27.74
C HIS A 58 -2.48 4.21 26.21
N LEU A 59 -2.82 5.34 25.58
CA LEU A 59 -2.72 5.50 24.13
C LEU A 59 -1.27 5.39 23.62
N CYS A 60 -0.31 6.00 24.33
CA CYS A 60 1.10 5.89 24.00
C CYS A 60 1.61 4.45 24.12
N ALA A 61 1.27 3.76 25.22
CA ALA A 61 1.61 2.35 25.39
C ALA A 61 0.99 1.46 24.30
N LEU A 62 -0.27 1.71 23.95
CA LEU A 62 -0.97 1.01 22.88
C LEU A 62 -0.24 1.21 21.54
N GLN A 63 0.12 2.44 21.19
CA GLN A 63 0.85 2.74 19.95
C GLN A 63 2.22 2.07 19.92
N LEU A 64 2.98 2.14 21.01
CA LEU A 64 4.31 1.54 21.11
C LEU A 64 4.28 0.02 20.88
N VAL A 65 3.26 -0.65 21.43
CA VAL A 65 3.12 -2.12 21.31
C VAL A 65 2.53 -2.52 19.97
N PHE A 66 1.45 -1.87 19.53
CA PHE A 66 0.65 -2.37 18.43
C PHE A 66 1.01 -1.77 17.06
N VAL A 67 1.65 -0.60 16.97
CA VAL A 67 2.09 -0.07 15.66
C VAL A 67 3.07 -1.03 14.96
N PRO A 68 4.12 -1.56 15.62
CA PRO A 68 5.00 -2.55 15.00
C PRO A 68 4.25 -3.82 14.57
N GLU A 69 3.30 -4.27 15.38
CA GLU A 69 2.51 -5.47 15.11
C GLU A 69 1.56 -5.29 13.92
N VAL A 70 0.85 -4.16 13.86
CA VAL A 70 0.00 -3.80 12.72
C VAL A 70 0.84 -3.73 11.44
N ASN A 71 2.00 -3.10 11.49
CA ASN A 71 2.91 -3.03 10.33
C ASN A 71 3.37 -4.42 9.88
N ARG A 72 3.68 -5.32 10.81
CA ARG A 72 4.02 -6.71 10.51
C ARG A 72 2.87 -7.44 9.81
N GLN A 73 1.65 -7.30 10.28
CA GLN A 73 0.49 -7.93 9.64
C GLN A 73 0.18 -7.33 8.27
N LEU A 74 0.32 -6.01 8.10
CA LEU A 74 0.20 -5.36 6.80
C LEU A 74 1.26 -5.83 5.81
N GLN A 75 2.50 -6.06 6.26
CA GLN A 75 3.56 -6.64 5.45
C GLN A 75 3.19 -8.05 4.98
N ASN A 76 2.73 -8.90 5.90
CA ASN A 76 2.30 -10.26 5.57
C ASN A 76 1.12 -10.25 4.59
N PHE A 77 0.13 -9.37 4.82
CA PHE A 77 -0.99 -9.16 3.91
C PHE A 77 -0.48 -8.76 2.52
N ARG A 78 0.44 -7.80 2.43
CA ARG A 78 1.01 -7.35 1.16
C ARG A 78 1.68 -8.50 0.40
N GLU A 79 2.48 -9.32 1.08
CA GLU A 79 3.17 -10.46 0.46
C GLU A 79 2.19 -11.52 -0.04
N ALA A 80 1.17 -11.85 0.76
CA ALA A 80 0.13 -12.79 0.37
C ALA A 80 -0.72 -12.24 -0.78
N TRP A 81 -1.12 -10.97 -0.69
CA TRP A 81 -1.92 -10.29 -1.69
C TRP A 81 -1.17 -10.17 -3.01
N ASN A 82 0.11 -9.83 -3.03
CA ASN A 82 0.85 -9.72 -4.29
C ASN A 82 0.97 -11.06 -5.05
N LYS A 83 0.85 -12.18 -4.33
CA LYS A 83 0.94 -13.55 -4.86
C LYS A 83 -0.43 -14.21 -5.08
N HIS A 84 -1.54 -13.60 -4.65
CA HIS A 84 -2.87 -14.19 -4.85
C HIS A 84 -3.29 -14.07 -6.32
N ARG A 85 -4.10 -15.03 -6.80
CA ARG A 85 -4.53 -15.05 -8.20
C ARG A 85 -5.79 -14.21 -8.39
N ILE A 86 -5.75 -13.24 -9.29
CA ILE A 86 -6.93 -12.45 -9.64
C ILE A 86 -7.74 -13.21 -10.69
N ARG A 87 -8.96 -13.61 -10.33
CA ARG A 87 -9.85 -14.41 -11.19
C ARG A 87 -10.14 -13.73 -12.54
N THR A 88 -10.30 -12.42 -12.57
CA THR A 88 -10.63 -11.64 -13.77
C THR A 88 -9.44 -11.40 -14.70
N GLU A 89 -8.22 -11.67 -14.25
CA GLU A 89 -6.98 -11.36 -14.98
C GLU A 89 -6.27 -12.64 -15.43
N SER A 90 -7.03 -13.56 -16.03
CA SER A 90 -6.52 -14.88 -16.45
C SER A 90 -5.82 -15.67 -15.32
N ARG A 91 -6.25 -15.45 -14.07
CA ARG A 91 -5.66 -16.04 -12.86
C ARG A 91 -4.18 -15.68 -12.64
N ARG A 92 -3.74 -14.55 -13.16
CA ARG A 92 -2.41 -13.97 -12.87
C ARG A 92 -2.41 -13.29 -11.51
N THR A 93 -1.25 -13.22 -10.88
CA THR A 93 -1.07 -12.50 -9.62
C THR A 93 -0.81 -11.02 -9.87
N PRO A 94 -1.08 -10.11 -8.91
CA PRO A 94 -0.68 -8.71 -9.02
C PRO A 94 0.79 -8.53 -9.39
N GLU A 95 1.68 -9.33 -8.80
CA GLU A 95 3.11 -9.32 -9.10
C GLU A 95 3.40 -9.71 -10.57
N GLN A 96 2.72 -10.73 -11.10
CA GLN A 96 2.85 -11.13 -12.50
C GLN A 96 2.30 -10.07 -13.47
N LEU A 97 1.18 -9.42 -13.11
CA LEU A 97 0.62 -8.34 -13.90
C LEU A 97 1.55 -7.13 -13.93
N TRP A 98 2.18 -6.81 -12.79
CA TRP A 98 3.19 -5.76 -12.71
C TRP A 98 4.40 -6.09 -13.58
N MET A 99 4.98 -7.29 -13.45
CA MET A 99 6.11 -7.72 -14.30
C MET A 99 5.78 -7.69 -15.79
N LEU A 100 4.57 -8.12 -16.18
CA LEU A 100 4.13 -8.06 -17.57
C LEU A 100 4.00 -6.62 -18.08
N GLY A 101 3.46 -5.72 -17.24
CA GLY A 101 3.39 -4.29 -17.54
C GLY A 101 4.79 -3.69 -17.74
N MET A 102 5.72 -4.01 -16.84
CA MET A 102 7.11 -3.57 -16.91
C MET A 102 7.82 -4.06 -18.20
N LEU A 103 7.54 -5.28 -18.64
CA LEU A 103 8.12 -5.84 -19.87
C LEU A 103 7.46 -5.29 -21.14
N GLY A 104 6.17 -4.92 -21.08
CA GLY A 104 5.44 -4.33 -22.20
C GLY A 104 5.69 -2.84 -22.41
N ASP A 105 6.26 -2.14 -21.42
CA ASP A 105 6.44 -0.67 -21.40
C ASP A 105 7.90 -0.22 -21.67
N THR A 106 8.74 -1.12 -22.18
CA THR A 106 10.15 -0.83 -22.51
C THR A 106 10.34 0.19 -23.64
N ASP A 107 9.27 0.57 -24.33
CA ASP A 107 9.29 1.49 -25.47
C ASP A 107 8.90 2.95 -25.10
N GLY A 108 8.49 3.26 -23.86
CA GLY A 108 7.75 4.50 -23.60
C GLY A 108 8.12 5.40 -22.39
N HIS A 109 8.51 4.87 -21.22
CA HIS A 109 8.51 5.69 -19.99
C HIS A 109 9.76 5.62 -19.09
N THR A 110 10.25 6.79 -18.66
CA THR A 110 11.47 7.04 -17.87
C THR A 110 11.51 6.38 -16.48
N SER A 111 10.35 6.12 -15.87
CA SER A 111 10.22 5.57 -14.51
C SER A 111 10.73 4.13 -14.37
N VAL A 112 10.67 3.33 -15.45
CA VAL A 112 11.24 1.97 -15.47
C VAL A 112 12.78 2.01 -15.52
N ARG A 113 13.34 3.00 -16.23
CA ARG A 113 14.80 3.20 -16.31
C ARG A 113 15.41 3.58 -14.96
N GLU A 114 14.68 4.27 -14.09
CA GLU A 114 15.16 4.63 -12.75
C GLU A 114 15.24 3.44 -11.80
N MET A 115 14.32 2.47 -11.90
CA MET A 115 14.37 1.22 -11.12
C MET A 115 15.42 0.22 -11.63
N GLN A 116 15.86 0.35 -12.89
CA GLN A 116 16.88 -0.48 -13.53
C GLN A 116 18.32 0.03 -13.34
N LYS A 117 18.52 1.17 -12.66
CA LYS A 117 19.89 1.64 -12.36
C LYS A 117 20.52 0.78 -11.25
N PRO A 118 21.66 0.12 -11.49
CA PRO A 118 22.39 -0.63 -10.47
C PRO A 118 23.20 0.26 -9.49
N ASP A 119 22.82 1.53 -9.32
CA ASP A 119 23.66 2.56 -8.66
C ASP A 119 23.28 2.88 -7.21
N SER A 120 22.72 1.92 -6.45
CA SER A 120 22.50 2.11 -5.00
C SER A 120 23.43 1.28 -4.11
N LEU A 121 24.16 0.30 -4.67
CA LEU A 121 25.12 -0.52 -3.90
C LEU A 121 26.55 -0.01 -4.04
N GLN A 122 27.00 0.33 -5.26
CA GLN A 122 28.34 0.90 -5.48
C GLN A 122 28.50 2.27 -4.81
N ASP A 123 27.43 3.06 -4.79
CA ASP A 123 27.41 4.39 -4.20
C ASP A 123 27.43 4.36 -2.65
N LEU A 124 26.97 3.26 -2.04
CA LEU A 124 27.04 3.02 -0.60
C LEU A 124 28.43 2.53 -0.18
N GLU A 125 29.03 1.62 -0.96
CA GLU A 125 30.40 1.14 -0.75
C GLU A 125 31.44 2.26 -0.91
N ALA A 126 31.26 3.13 -1.91
CA ALA A 126 32.11 4.30 -2.10
C ALA A 126 32.01 5.30 -0.93
N LYS A 127 30.81 5.48 -0.36
CA LYS A 127 30.58 6.36 0.81
C LYS A 127 31.12 5.78 2.12
N LEU A 128 31.15 4.46 2.26
CA LEU A 128 31.74 3.77 3.43
C LEU A 128 33.27 3.75 3.36
N SER A 129 33.87 3.67 2.16
CA SER A 129 35.32 3.63 1.98
C SER A 129 36.01 5.00 2.08
N GLN A 130 35.26 6.12 2.04
CA GLN A 130 35.82 7.48 2.22
C GLN A 130 35.82 7.98 3.67
N ASN A 131 35.34 7.17 4.62
CA ASN A 131 35.27 7.53 6.05
C ASN A 131 36.24 6.70 6.93
N GLN A 132 37.30 6.14 6.33
CA GLN A 132 38.46 5.59 7.02
C GLN A 132 39.70 6.43 6.76
#